data_AF-A0A9E6E6N1-F1
#
_entry.id   AF-A0A9E6E6N1-F1
#
_cell.length_a   1.000
_cell.length_b   1.000
_cell.length_c   1.000
_cell.angle_alpha   90.00
_cell.angle_beta   90.00
_cell.angle_gamma   90.00
#
_symmetry.space_group_name_H-M   'P 1'
#
loop_
_entity.id
_entity.type
_entity.pdbx_description
1 polymer ?
#
loop_
_entity_poly.entity_id
_entity_poly.type
_entity_poly.pdbx_seq_one_letter_code
_entity_poly.pdbx_strand_id
1 'polypeptide(L)'
;VLFSGGCLTYCYFAGNPDVKQTVTLTEKGMIVTELTLVPDACFAALRYSGYVGVAISIIGVVLVGPMMFVGAGAGLLMSFKMAGVVNRPRQRVLPFNSMLNYEFFIAPAIKYKHGLVQWHMSPMIEMDDTDSYDDGEEDPYHTQRNFYFLSYAASHEEQAQIVKLLASFITIVEEE
;
A
#
# COMPACT_ATOMS: atom_id res chain seq x y z
N VAL A 1 -17.97 -7.56 -27.60
CA VAL A 1 -16.55 -7.44 -28.04
C VAL A 1 -15.85 -6.21 -27.48
N LEU A 2 -16.52 -5.07 -27.25
CA LEU A 2 -15.90 -3.88 -26.63
C LEU A 2 -15.62 -3.97 -25.11
N PHE A 3 -16.36 -4.81 -24.37
CA PHE A 3 -16.17 -4.96 -22.91
C PHE A 3 -14.94 -5.80 -22.51
N SER A 4 -14.40 -6.65 -23.40
CA SER A 4 -13.22 -7.46 -23.06
C SER A 4 -11.92 -6.65 -23.14
N GLY A 5 -11.83 -5.70 -24.08
CA GLY A 5 -10.63 -4.88 -24.30
C GLY A 5 -10.28 -3.99 -23.10
N GLY A 6 -11.24 -3.24 -22.57
CA GLY A 6 -11.00 -2.36 -21.42
C GLY A 6 -10.63 -3.09 -20.14
N CYS A 7 -11.22 -4.27 -19.90
CA CYS A 7 -10.90 -5.11 -18.75
C CYS A 7 -9.49 -5.71 -18.86
N LEU A 8 -9.08 -6.16 -20.04
CA LEU A 8 -7.73 -6.67 -20.30
C LEU A 8 -6.65 -5.59 -20.12
N THR A 9 -6.87 -4.37 -20.62
CA THR A 9 -5.93 -3.26 -20.46
C THR A 9 -5.85 -2.81 -19.00
N TYR A 10 -6.97 -2.78 -18.27
CA TYR A 10 -6.99 -2.53 -16.83
C TYR A 10 -6.18 -3.58 -16.07
N CYS A 11 -6.42 -4.87 -16.32
CA CYS A 11 -5.68 -5.96 -15.68
C CYS A 11 -4.18 -5.90 -15.99
N TYR A 12 -3.79 -5.47 -17.19
CA TYR A 12 -2.38 -5.31 -17.57
C TYR A 12 -1.70 -4.19 -16.78
N PHE A 13 -2.31 -3.00 -16.71
CA PHE A 13 -1.77 -1.88 -15.94
C PHE A 13 -1.86 -2.09 -14.42
N ALA A 14 -2.90 -2.76 -13.94
CA ALA A 14 -3.05 -3.14 -12.54
C ALA A 14 -2.08 -4.27 -12.13
N GLY A 15 -1.64 -5.11 -13.08
CA GLY A 15 -0.67 -6.18 -12.84
C GLY A 15 0.79 -5.70 -12.83
N ASN A 16 1.09 -4.55 -13.43
CA ASN A 16 2.42 -3.94 -13.44
C ASN A 16 2.35 -2.41 -13.24
N PRO A 17 1.81 -1.92 -12.11
CA PRO A 17 1.79 -0.49 -11.83
C PRO A 17 3.22 0.02 -11.67
N ASP A 18 3.50 1.21 -12.20
CA ASP A 18 4.75 1.88 -11.89
C ASP A 18 4.64 2.42 -10.46
N VAL A 19 5.60 2.12 -9.60
CA VAL A 19 5.53 2.50 -8.17
C VAL A 19 6.68 3.45 -7.89
N LYS A 20 6.35 4.68 -7.50
CA LYS A 20 7.33 5.65 -7.02
C LYS A 20 7.32 5.64 -5.51
N GLN A 21 8.48 5.39 -4.92
CA GLN A 21 8.67 5.48 -3.48
C GLN A 21 9.41 6.77 -3.14
N THR A 22 8.97 7.46 -2.09
CA THR A 22 9.66 8.60 -1.51
C THR A 22 9.82 8.33 -0.02
N VAL A 23 11.08 8.30 0.43
CA VAL A 23 11.43 8.12 1.83
C VAL A 23 11.81 9.48 2.41
N THR A 24 11.11 9.90 3.45
CA THR A 24 11.40 11.15 4.15
C THR A 24 11.73 10.84 5.59
N LEU A 25 12.95 11.16 6.02
CA LEU A 25 13.35 11.06 7.42
C LEU A 25 12.93 12.31 8.17
N THR A 26 12.37 12.10 9.36
CA THR A 26 12.05 13.16 10.33
C THR A 26 12.71 12.82 11.65
N GLU A 27 12.90 13.82 12.52
CA GLU A 27 13.56 13.63 13.82
C GLU A 27 12.84 12.61 14.73
N LYS A 28 11.53 12.44 14.55
CA LYS A 28 10.69 11.53 15.36
C LYS A 28 10.39 10.20 14.68
N GLY A 29 10.78 10.02 13.41
CA GLY A 29 10.33 8.86 12.64
C GLY A 29 10.67 8.90 11.16
N MET A 30 10.41 7.80 10.47
CA MET A 30 10.51 7.70 9.01
C MET A 30 9.13 7.69 8.37
N ILE A 31 8.96 8.46 7.30
CA ILE A 31 7.75 8.46 6.48
C ILE A 31 8.10 7.85 5.14
N VAL A 32 7.53 6.69 4.84
CA VAL A 32 7.64 6.03 3.54
C VAL A 32 6.34 6.23 2.79
N THR A 33 6.43 6.96 1.68
CA THR A 33 5.28 7.23 0.81
C THR A 33 5.46 6.46 -0.48
N GLU A 34 4.56 5.54 -0.76
CA GLU A 34 4.50 4.78 -2.00
C GLU A 34 3.33 5.29 -2.84
N LEU A 35 3.65 5.81 -4.01
CA LEU A 35 2.68 6.24 -5.00
C LEU A 35 2.66 5.22 -6.14
N THR A 36 1.63 4.39 -6.15
CA THR A 36 1.33 3.54 -7.31
C THR A 36 0.79 4.45 -8.41
N LEU A 37 1.60 4.69 -9.44
CA LEU A 37 1.21 5.40 -10.65
C LEU A 37 0.47 4.45 -11.58
N VAL A 38 -0.82 4.29 -11.33
CA VAL A 38 -1.73 3.81 -12.37
C VAL A 38 -1.97 5.00 -13.32
N PRO A 39 -1.85 4.82 -14.66
CA PRO A 39 -2.03 5.91 -15.62
C PRO A 39 -3.36 6.65 -15.45
N ASP A 40 -3.35 7.98 -15.51
CA ASP A 40 -4.57 8.80 -15.34
C ASP A 40 -5.68 8.45 -16.33
N ALA A 41 -5.32 7.99 -17.54
CA ALA A 41 -6.25 7.50 -18.54
C ALA A 41 -7.10 6.31 -18.04
N CYS A 42 -6.53 5.47 -17.17
CA CYS A 42 -7.21 4.33 -16.58
C CYS A 42 -8.29 4.77 -15.59
N PHE A 43 -7.97 5.71 -14.70
CA PHE A 43 -8.97 6.29 -13.79
C PHE A 43 -10.01 7.09 -14.54
N ALA A 44 -9.61 7.87 -15.55
CA ALA A 44 -10.55 8.59 -16.39
C ALA A 44 -11.55 7.60 -17.03
N ALA A 45 -11.07 6.51 -17.63
CA ALA A 45 -11.91 5.48 -18.21
C ALA A 45 -12.87 4.82 -17.19
N LEU A 46 -12.39 4.52 -15.97
CA LEU A 46 -13.23 3.98 -14.89
C LEU A 46 -14.30 4.97 -14.42
N ARG A 47 -13.98 6.27 -14.35
CA ARG A 47 -14.96 7.30 -13.99
C ARG A 47 -15.99 7.49 -15.10
N TYR A 48 -15.56 7.53 -16.36
CA TYR A 48 -16.46 7.62 -17.51
C TYR A 48 -17.37 6.40 -17.63
N SER A 49 -16.87 5.18 -17.45
CA SER A 49 -17.72 3.99 -17.43
C SER A 49 -18.71 4.02 -16.26
N GLY A 50 -18.28 4.55 -15.11
CA GLY A 50 -19.13 4.86 -13.97
C GLY A 50 -20.31 5.76 -14.33
N TYR A 51 -20.04 6.93 -14.91
CA TYR A 51 -21.06 7.90 -15.35
C TYR A 51 -21.99 7.35 -16.42
N VAL A 52 -21.46 6.59 -17.38
CA VAL A 52 -22.28 5.92 -18.41
C VAL A 52 -23.24 4.92 -17.78
N GLY A 53 -22.77 4.13 -16.80
CA GLY A 53 -23.64 3.20 -16.05
C GLY A 53 -24.78 3.92 -15.31
N VAL A 54 -24.47 5.06 -14.68
CA VAL A 54 -25.49 5.90 -14.01
C VAL A 54 -26.48 6.45 -15.05
N ALA A 55 -26.02 7.00 -16.18
CA ALA A 55 -26.90 7.55 -17.21
C ALA A 55 -27.85 6.50 -17.79
N ILE A 56 -27.35 5.30 -18.11
CA ILE A 56 -28.17 4.18 -18.61
C ILE A 56 -29.22 3.77 -17.58
N SER A 57 -28.86 3.74 -16.29
CA SER A 57 -29.81 3.40 -15.23
C SER A 57 -30.94 4.41 -15.10
N ILE A 58 -30.67 5.72 -15.22
CA ILE A 58 -31.69 6.77 -15.19
C ILE A 58 -32.66 6.61 -16.37
N ILE A 59 -32.12 6.43 -17.58
CA ILE A 59 -32.95 6.20 -18.79
C ILE A 59 -33.82 4.95 -18.62
N GLY A 60 -33.23 3.89 -18.09
CA GLY A 60 -33.92 2.65 -17.86
C GLY A 60 -35.10 2.76 -16.89
N VAL A 61 -34.93 3.52 -15.81
CA VAL A 61 -35.99 3.79 -14.82
C VAL A 61 -37.12 4.62 -15.43
N VAL A 62 -36.80 5.57 -16.30
CA VAL A 62 -37.81 6.37 -17.00
C VAL A 62 -38.65 5.50 -17.95
N LEU A 63 -38.05 4.51 -18.62
CA LEU A 63 -38.73 3.69 -19.62
C LEU A 63 -39.48 2.49 -19.04
N VAL A 64 -38.88 1.78 -18.09
CA VAL A 64 -39.37 0.49 -17.56
C VAL A 64 -39.95 0.64 -16.14
N GLY A 65 -39.73 1.80 -15.52
CA GLY A 65 -40.19 2.10 -14.17
C GLY A 65 -39.21 1.65 -13.07
N PRO A 66 -39.55 1.94 -11.80
CA PRO A 66 -38.65 1.73 -10.65
C PRO A 66 -38.31 0.26 -10.36
N MET A 67 -39.05 -0.71 -10.90
CA MET A 67 -38.73 -2.13 -10.75
C MET A 67 -37.36 -2.52 -11.35
N MET A 68 -36.80 -1.74 -12.27
CA MET A 68 -35.45 -1.96 -12.82
C MET A 68 -34.35 -1.97 -11.77
N PHE A 69 -34.52 -1.23 -10.67
CA PHE A 69 -33.53 -1.20 -9.59
C PHE A 69 -33.40 -2.53 -8.86
N VAL A 70 -34.44 -3.38 -8.88
CA VAL A 70 -34.46 -4.67 -8.17
C VAL A 70 -33.45 -5.67 -8.76
N GLY A 71 -33.03 -5.49 -10.02
CA GLY A 71 -31.95 -6.28 -10.65
C GLY A 71 -30.69 -5.48 -11.00
N ALA A 72 -30.84 -4.24 -11.50
CA ALA A 72 -29.72 -3.43 -11.97
C ALA A 72 -29.05 -2.57 -10.87
N GLY A 73 -29.64 -2.48 -9.67
CA GLY A 73 -29.18 -1.60 -8.59
C GLY A 73 -27.75 -1.91 -8.11
N ALA A 74 -27.35 -3.18 -8.09
CA ALA A 74 -26.00 -3.58 -7.68
C ALA A 74 -24.90 -3.04 -8.62
N GLY A 75 -25.15 -3.06 -9.94
CA GLY A 75 -24.22 -2.51 -10.93
C GLY A 75 -24.06 -1.00 -10.82
N LEU A 76 -25.15 -0.31 -10.45
CA LEU A 76 -25.19 1.14 -10.26
C LEU A 76 -24.45 1.57 -8.97
N LEU A 77 -24.61 0.83 -7.87
CA LEU A 77 -23.83 1.07 -6.64
C LEU A 77 -22.33 0.88 -6.89
N MET A 78 -21.95 -0.14 -7.67
CA MET A 78 -20.56 -0.39 -8.00
C MET A 78 -19.98 0.67 -8.94
N SER A 79 -20.78 1.21 -9.87
CA SER A 79 -20.37 2.31 -10.75
C SER A 79 -20.12 3.62 -9.99
N PHE A 80 -20.92 3.92 -8.96
CA PHE A 80 -20.66 5.05 -8.06
C PHE A 80 -19.36 4.88 -7.27
N LYS A 81 -19.07 3.68 -6.78
CA LYS A 81 -17.81 3.39 -6.08
C LYS A 81 -16.60 3.59 -7.02
N MET A 82 -16.74 3.29 -8.30
CA MET A 82 -15.69 3.49 -9.31
C MET A 82 -15.53 4.95 -9.76
N ALA A 83 -16.60 5.75 -9.74
CA ALA A 83 -16.55 7.16 -10.14
C ALA A 83 -15.66 8.04 -9.22
N GLY A 84 -15.37 7.58 -8.00
CA GLY A 84 -14.52 8.30 -7.04
C GLY A 84 -13.07 7.80 -6.93
N VAL A 85 -12.64 6.87 -7.79
CA VAL A 85 -11.30 6.27 -7.65
C VAL A 85 -10.23 7.29 -8.02
N VAL A 86 -9.25 7.48 -7.13
CA VAL A 86 -8.09 8.36 -7.27
C VAL A 86 -6.83 7.60 -6.85
N ASN A 87 -5.67 7.92 -7.45
CA ASN A 87 -4.39 7.49 -6.91
C ASN A 87 -4.21 8.11 -5.52
N ARG A 88 -4.29 7.30 -4.46
CA ARG A 88 -3.92 7.73 -3.12
C ARG A 88 -2.50 7.23 -2.82
N PRO A 89 -1.57 8.11 -2.45
CA PRO A 89 -0.30 7.64 -1.94
C PRO A 89 -0.54 6.79 -0.69
N ARG A 90 0.07 5.62 -0.64
CA ARG A 90 0.12 4.81 0.57
C ARG A 90 1.25 5.38 1.44
N GLN A 91 0.88 6.08 2.50
CA GLN A 91 1.83 6.62 3.46
C GLN A 91 1.93 5.67 4.65
N ARG A 92 3.15 5.22 4.95
CA ARG A 92 3.49 4.55 6.20
C ARG A 92 4.34 5.49 7.02
N VAL A 93 3.92 5.74 8.25
CA VAL A 93 4.69 6.53 9.23
C VAL A 93 5.22 5.56 10.26
N LEU A 94 6.52 5.59 10.46
CA LEU A 94 7.23 4.80 11.44
C LEU A 94 7.75 5.74 12.52
N PRO A 95 7.24 5.69 13.75
CA PRO A 95 7.86 6.41 14.85
C PRO A 95 9.17 5.72 15.26
N PHE A 96 10.19 6.49 15.59
CA PHE A 96 11.41 5.97 16.19
C PHE A 96 11.28 5.89 17.71
N ASN A 97 11.79 4.81 18.28
CA ASN A 97 12.01 4.71 19.72
C ASN A 97 13.51 4.63 19.98
N SER A 98 14.08 5.69 20.57
CA SER A 98 15.52 5.79 20.85
C SER A 98 16.03 4.77 21.87
N MET A 99 15.14 4.13 22.63
CA MET A 99 15.48 3.12 23.63
C MET A 99 15.62 1.71 23.03
N LEU A 100 15.14 1.51 21.79
CA LEU A 100 15.16 0.22 21.13
C LEU A 100 16.35 0.13 20.17
N ASN A 101 16.94 -1.05 20.12
CA ASN A 101 17.91 -1.40 19.08
C ASN A 101 17.16 -1.86 17.83
N TYR A 102 17.69 -1.55 16.67
CA TYR A 102 17.11 -1.96 15.39
C TYR A 102 18.10 -2.78 14.58
N GLU A 103 17.60 -3.84 13.99
CA GLU A 103 18.33 -4.68 13.03
C GLU A 103 17.84 -4.40 11.61
N PHE A 104 18.77 -4.43 10.65
CA PHE A 104 18.45 -4.40 9.23
C PHE A 104 18.69 -5.77 8.62
N PHE A 105 17.71 -6.23 7.86
CA PHE A 105 17.88 -7.43 7.05
C PHE A 105 17.27 -7.23 5.66
N ILE A 106 17.84 -7.94 4.69
CA ILE A 106 17.34 -7.96 3.33
C ILE A 106 16.24 -9.01 3.23
N ALA A 107 15.10 -8.68 2.63
CA ALA A 107 14.09 -9.69 2.30
C ALA A 107 14.39 -10.29 0.91
N PRO A 108 14.93 -11.54 0.83
CA PRO A 108 15.39 -12.12 -0.43
C PRO A 108 14.24 -12.51 -1.38
N ALA A 109 13.00 -12.54 -0.87
CA ALA A 109 11.84 -13.03 -1.61
C ALA A 109 11.32 -12.06 -2.69
N ILE A 110 11.68 -10.77 -2.62
CA ILE A 110 11.10 -9.74 -3.51
C ILE A 110 12.19 -9.17 -4.41
N LYS A 111 12.04 -9.38 -5.73
CA LYS A 111 12.89 -8.78 -6.76
C LYS A 111 12.23 -7.54 -7.32
N TYR A 112 12.82 -6.38 -7.07
CA TYR A 112 12.39 -5.13 -7.68
C TYR A 112 13.09 -4.89 -9.02
N LYS A 113 12.48 -4.04 -9.85
CA LYS A 113 13.13 -3.56 -11.08
C LYS A 113 14.30 -2.65 -10.71
N HIS A 114 15.26 -2.50 -11.63
CA HIS A 114 16.42 -1.60 -11.50
C HIS A 114 17.42 -1.95 -10.37
N GLY A 115 17.47 -3.21 -9.95
CA GLY A 115 18.44 -3.65 -8.94
C GLY A 115 18.15 -3.16 -7.52
N LEU A 116 16.92 -2.68 -7.27
CA LEU A 116 16.47 -2.32 -5.93
C LEU A 116 16.27 -3.58 -5.08
N VAL A 117 16.59 -3.46 -3.79
CA VAL A 117 16.50 -4.53 -2.79
C VAL A 117 15.50 -4.10 -1.72
N GLN A 118 14.72 -5.04 -1.19
CA GLN A 118 13.88 -4.74 -0.03
C GLN A 118 14.71 -4.76 1.24
N TRP A 119 14.70 -3.64 1.95
CA TRP A 119 15.27 -3.52 3.28
C TRP A 119 14.15 -3.55 4.30
N HIS A 120 14.30 -4.43 5.27
CA HIS A 120 13.45 -4.52 6.45
C HIS A 120 14.23 -4.05 7.66
N MET A 121 13.55 -3.29 8.51
CA MET A 121 14.07 -2.79 9.77
C MET A 121 13.11 -3.26 10.86
N SER A 122 13.61 -4.08 11.78
CA SER A 122 12.84 -4.61 12.90
C SER A 122 13.41 -4.09 14.21
N PRO A 123 12.58 -3.73 15.20
CA PRO A 123 13.09 -3.52 16.54
C PRO A 123 13.53 -4.87 17.13
N MET A 124 14.62 -4.86 17.88
CA MET A 124 15.04 -6.00 18.71
C MET A 124 14.30 -5.89 20.04
N ILE A 125 13.08 -6.43 20.07
CA ILE A 125 12.27 -6.56 21.28
C ILE A 125 12.44 -7.99 21.77
N GLU A 126 12.80 -8.16 23.04
CA GLU A 126 12.83 -9.47 23.68
C GLU A 126 11.40 -9.93 23.97
N MET A 127 11.09 -11.19 23.64
CA MET A 127 9.87 -11.83 24.13
C MET A 127 10.10 -12.21 25.60
N ASP A 128 9.18 -11.83 26.48
CA ASP A 128 9.13 -12.44 27.80
C ASP A 128 8.44 -13.80 27.64
N ASP A 129 9.21 -14.89 27.77
CA ASP A 129 8.74 -16.28 27.63
C ASP A 129 7.66 -16.66 28.67
N THR A 130 7.36 -15.76 29.62
CA THR A 130 6.43 -15.97 30.72
C THR A 130 4.96 -15.79 30.33
N ASP A 131 4.68 -15.10 29.22
CA ASP A 131 3.32 -14.83 28.77
C ASP A 131 2.89 -15.80 27.66
N SER A 132 2.32 -16.94 28.05
CA SER A 132 1.61 -17.81 27.11
C SER A 132 0.29 -17.14 26.70
N TYR A 133 0.32 -16.33 25.64
CA TYR A 133 -0.87 -15.70 25.09
C TYR A 133 -1.85 -16.75 24.55
N ASP A 134 -3.13 -16.60 24.88
CA ASP A 134 -4.22 -17.44 24.38
C ASP A 134 -4.39 -17.23 22.87
N ASP A 135 -4.71 -18.30 22.13
CA ASP A 135 -4.75 -18.38 20.64
C ASP A 135 -5.80 -17.45 19.98
N GLY A 136 -6.43 -16.57 20.75
CA GLY A 136 -7.45 -15.62 20.33
C GLY A 136 -7.22 -14.16 20.73
N GLU A 137 -6.18 -13.83 21.50
CA GLU A 137 -5.86 -12.44 21.90
C GLU A 137 -4.64 -11.92 21.12
N GLU A 138 -4.71 -10.66 20.63
CA GLU A 138 -3.59 -10.06 19.89
C GLU A 138 -2.36 -9.96 20.80
N ASP A 139 -1.34 -10.75 20.49
CA ASP A 139 -0.08 -10.72 21.21
C ASP A 139 0.52 -9.28 21.18
N PRO A 140 0.69 -8.62 22.34
CA PRO A 140 1.24 -7.28 22.43
C PRO A 140 2.68 -7.21 21.90
N TYR A 141 3.44 -8.31 21.93
CA TYR A 141 4.75 -8.39 21.31
C TYR A 141 4.65 -8.22 19.80
N HIS A 142 3.82 -9.04 19.13
CA HIS A 142 3.63 -8.96 17.69
C HIS A 142 3.09 -7.57 17.27
N THR A 143 2.19 -7.01 18.04
CA THR A 143 1.62 -5.68 17.78
C THR A 143 2.67 -4.59 17.86
N GLN A 144 3.50 -4.57 18.93
CA GLN A 144 4.58 -3.59 19.08
C GLN A 144 5.67 -3.77 18.04
N ARG A 145 6.09 -5.02 17.77
CA ARG A 145 7.07 -5.32 16.73
C ARG A 145 6.58 -4.83 15.37
N ASN A 146 5.33 -5.11 15.01
CA ASN A 146 4.74 -4.66 13.75
C ASN A 146 4.60 -3.14 13.67
N PHE A 147 4.39 -2.47 14.80
CA PHE A 147 4.27 -1.01 14.88
C PHE A 147 5.59 -0.29 14.57
N TYR A 148 6.71 -0.85 15.04
CA TYR A 148 8.06 -0.34 14.77
C TYR A 148 8.77 -1.03 13.61
N PHE A 149 8.09 -1.92 12.90
CA PHE A 149 8.63 -2.59 11.72
C PHE A 149 8.49 -1.69 10.49
N LEU A 150 9.58 -1.54 9.74
CA LEU A 150 9.60 -0.81 8.48
C LEU A 150 10.09 -1.68 7.33
N SER A 151 9.46 -1.51 6.18
CA SER A 151 9.99 -2.02 4.92
C SER A 151 10.02 -0.92 3.86
N TYR A 152 11.11 -0.86 3.10
CA TYR A 152 11.26 0.01 1.94
C TYR A 152 12.20 -0.63 0.90
N ALA A 153 12.17 -0.14 -0.34
CA ALA A 153 13.07 -0.59 -1.39
C ALA A 153 14.14 0.48 -1.63
N ALA A 154 15.41 0.09 -1.60
CA ALA A 154 16.52 1.00 -1.84
C ALA A 154 17.68 0.25 -2.50
N SER A 155 18.51 0.99 -3.25
CA SER A 155 19.82 0.49 -3.66
C SER A 155 20.77 0.42 -2.46
N HIS A 156 21.88 -0.33 -2.58
CA HIS A 156 22.89 -0.40 -1.52
C HIS A 156 23.51 0.98 -1.19
N GLU A 157 23.66 1.86 -2.19
CA GLU A 157 24.21 3.20 -2.00
C GLU A 157 23.24 4.11 -1.23
N GLU A 158 21.97 4.10 -1.61
CA GLU A 158 20.92 4.86 -0.92
C GLU A 158 20.72 4.34 0.51
N GLN A 159 20.79 3.02 0.70
CA GLN A 159 20.74 2.40 2.02
C GLN A 159 21.83 2.93 2.94
N ALA A 160 23.08 2.99 2.47
CA ALA A 160 24.19 3.50 3.27
C ALA A 160 23.98 4.97 3.68
N GLN A 161 23.36 5.79 2.81
CA GLN A 161 22.99 7.17 3.16
C GLN A 161 21.88 7.22 4.23
N ILE A 162 20.86 6.36 4.11
CA ILE A 162 19.77 6.27 5.07
C ILE A 162 20.29 5.81 6.44
N VAL A 163 21.12 4.76 6.49
CA VAL A 163 21.73 4.26 7.73
C VAL A 163 22.58 5.34 8.39
N LYS A 164 23.39 6.07 7.61
CA LYS A 164 24.19 7.19 8.14
C LYS A 164 23.33 8.29 8.76
N LEU A 165 22.17 8.61 8.16
CA LEU A 165 21.24 9.59 8.73
C LEU A 165 20.53 9.04 9.97
N LEU A 166 20.14 7.76 9.95
CA LEU A 166 19.48 7.09 11.07
C LEU A 166 20.37 6.94 12.30
N ALA A 167 21.68 6.72 12.11
CA ALA A 167 22.64 6.61 13.21
C ALA A 167 22.69 7.87 14.10
N SER A 168 22.19 9.01 13.63
CA SER A 168 22.06 10.22 14.46
C SER A 168 20.85 10.19 15.41
N PHE A 169 19.87 9.31 15.17
CA PHE A 169 18.61 9.24 15.90
C PHE A 169 18.41 7.93 16.68
N ILE A 170 19.01 6.83 16.22
CA ILE A 170 18.78 5.48 16.77
C ILE A 170 20.06 4.64 16.82
N THR A 171 20.07 3.64 17.71
CA THR A 171 21.13 2.63 17.77
C THR A 171 20.81 1.51 16.78
N ILE A 172 21.69 1.31 15.82
CA ILE A 172 21.55 0.29 14.77
C ILE A 172 22.56 -0.81 15.06
N VAL A 173 22.09 -2.06 15.05
CA VAL A 173 22.94 -3.24 15.09
C VAL A 173 23.09 -3.72 13.65
N GLU A 174 24.25 -3.48 13.04
CA GLU A 174 24.63 -4.11 11.77
C GLU A 174 25.09 -5.54 12.09
N GLU A 175 24.38 -6.55 11.57
CA GLU A 175 24.92 -7.91 11.55
C GLU A 175 26.13 -7.92 10.59
N GLU A 176 27.33 -8.15 11.13
CA GLU A 176 28.57 -8.41 10.39
C GLU A 176 28.54 -9.75 9.63
#